data_AF-A0A7L4AZY0-F1
#
_entry.id   AF-A0A7L4AZY0-F1
#
_cell.length_a   1.000
_cell.length_b   1.000
_cell.length_c   1.000
_cell.angle_alpha   90.00
_cell.angle_beta   90.00
_cell.angle_gamma   90.00
#
_symmetry.space_group_name_H-M   'P 1'
#
loop_
_entity.id
_entity.type
_entity.pdbx_description
1 polymer ?
#
loop_
_entity_poly.entity_id
_entity_poly.type
_entity_poly.pdbx_seq_one_letter_code
_entity_poly.pdbx_strand_id
1 'polypeptide(L)'
;YKYFGAAKDLPGVRELFEKEPLPPPRKTRAELMKSIDAEYYGYRDEDDGILEPLEQEHEKKVIAEAVEKWKMEREARLARGEEEEEEEVNIYAVNDDESDEEGGKEKDGEEGQQKFIAHVPVPSQQEIEEALVRRKKMELLQKYASETLMAQSEEAKTLLGL
;
A
#
# COMPACT_ATOMS: atom_id res chain seq x y z
N TYR A 1 -76.03 -38.67 31.59
CA TYR A 1 -75.72 -37.60 30.62
C TYR A 1 -74.81 -38.17 29.54
N LYS A 2 -75.36 -38.57 28.38
CA LYS A 2 -74.62 -39.27 27.31
C LYS A 2 -74.35 -38.40 26.07
N TYR A 3 -74.91 -37.19 26.05
CA TYR A 3 -74.92 -36.30 24.88
C TYR A 3 -74.35 -34.90 25.16
N PHE A 4 -73.87 -34.64 26.38
CA PHE A 4 -73.20 -33.37 26.67
C PHE A 4 -71.84 -33.35 25.98
N GLY A 5 -71.61 -32.32 25.14
CA GLY A 5 -70.35 -32.13 24.40
C GLY A 5 -70.40 -32.54 22.93
N ALA A 6 -71.30 -33.44 22.53
CA ALA A 6 -71.42 -33.93 21.14
C ALA A 6 -71.78 -32.83 20.12
N ALA A 7 -72.33 -31.70 20.59
CA ALA A 7 -72.63 -30.55 19.75
C ALA A 7 -71.37 -29.93 19.12
N LYS A 8 -70.19 -30.11 19.71
CA LYS A 8 -68.91 -29.61 19.16
C LYS A 8 -68.42 -30.45 17.97
N ASP A 9 -68.86 -31.71 17.87
CA ASP A 9 -68.42 -32.66 16.85
C ASP A 9 -69.33 -32.70 15.63
N LEU A 10 -70.38 -31.85 15.59
CA LEU A 10 -71.27 -31.75 14.44
C LEU A 10 -70.55 -31.12 13.24
N PRO A 11 -70.79 -31.62 12.00
CA PRO A 11 -70.30 -30.99 10.78
C PRO A 11 -70.78 -29.53 10.72
N GLY A 12 -69.88 -28.61 10.35
CA GLY A 12 -70.11 -27.16 10.42
C GLY A 12 -69.86 -26.51 11.79
N VAL A 13 -70.13 -27.18 12.92
CA VAL A 13 -69.75 -26.64 14.25
C VAL A 13 -68.27 -26.91 14.53
N ARG A 14 -67.80 -28.11 14.19
CA ARG A 14 -66.39 -28.50 14.32
C ARG A 14 -65.45 -27.56 13.57
N GLU A 15 -65.82 -27.18 12.35
CA GLU A 15 -65.06 -26.29 11.46
C GLU A 15 -64.92 -24.87 12.05
N LEU A 16 -65.91 -24.38 12.82
CA LEU A 16 -65.84 -23.08 13.50
C LEU A 16 -64.86 -23.06 14.69
N PHE A 17 -64.54 -24.23 15.25
CA PHE A 17 -63.58 -24.38 16.34
C PHE A 17 -62.23 -24.94 15.87
N GLU A 18 -62.13 -25.34 14.61
CA GLU A 18 -60.89 -25.78 13.98
C GLU A 18 -59.98 -24.57 13.79
N LYS A 19 -58.95 -24.47 14.63
CA LYS A 19 -57.99 -23.36 14.54
C LYS A 19 -57.18 -23.52 13.26
N GLU A 20 -57.01 -22.42 12.54
CA GLU A 20 -56.08 -22.37 11.41
C GLU A 20 -54.72 -22.94 11.85
N PRO A 21 -54.09 -23.80 11.02
CA PRO A 21 -52.77 -24.31 11.33
C PRO A 21 -51.83 -23.12 11.55
N LEU A 22 -51.04 -23.17 12.62
CA LEU A 22 -50.10 -22.09 12.92
C LEU A 22 -49.23 -21.82 11.70
N PRO A 23 -48.97 -20.54 11.36
CA PRO A 23 -48.08 -20.22 10.26
C PRO A 23 -46.71 -20.88 10.50
N PRO A 24 -46.02 -21.28 9.42
CA PRO A 24 -44.72 -21.93 9.55
C PRO A 24 -43.77 -21.05 10.37
N PRO A 25 -42.94 -21.65 11.24
CA PRO A 25 -42.02 -20.89 12.07
C PRO A 25 -41.03 -20.11 11.18
N ARG A 26 -40.69 -18.89 11.61
CA ARG A 26 -39.64 -18.10 10.97
C ARG A 26 -38.29 -18.79 11.19
N LYS A 27 -37.39 -18.68 10.20
CA LYS A 27 -36.02 -19.16 10.35
C LYS A 27 -35.38 -18.56 11.59
N THR A 28 -34.70 -19.39 12.36
CA THR A 28 -33.97 -18.93 13.54
C THR A 28 -32.69 -18.18 13.13
N ARG A 29 -32.15 -17.32 14.01
CA ARG A 29 -30.87 -16.65 13.75
C ARG A 29 -29.76 -17.67 13.43
N ALA A 30 -29.74 -18.82 14.11
CA ALA A 30 -28.77 -19.87 13.86
C ALA A 30 -28.89 -20.46 12.43
N GLU A 31 -30.10 -20.64 11.91
CA GLU A 31 -30.31 -21.09 10.52
C GLU A 31 -29.89 -20.05 9.50
N LEU A 32 -30.09 -18.76 9.80
CA LEU A 32 -29.63 -17.68 8.92
C LEU A 32 -28.10 -17.58 8.90
N MET A 33 -27.45 -17.73 10.06
CA MET A 33 -25.99 -17.66 10.16
C MET A 33 -25.30 -18.86 9.49
N LYS A 34 -25.98 -20.00 9.32
CA LYS A 34 -25.43 -21.17 8.61
C LYS A 34 -25.20 -20.92 7.11
N SER A 35 -25.93 -20.00 6.50
CA SER A 35 -25.75 -19.62 5.09
C SER A 35 -24.80 -18.44 4.91
N ILE A 36 -24.19 -17.95 5.99
CA ILE A 36 -23.17 -16.91 5.94
C ILE A 36 -21.83 -17.62 5.92
N ASP A 37 -21.24 -17.68 4.74
CA ASP A 37 -19.96 -18.30 4.43
C ASP A 37 -18.86 -17.24 4.26
N ALA A 38 -17.65 -17.69 3.89
CA ALA A 38 -16.54 -16.78 3.65
C ALA A 38 -16.78 -15.88 2.43
N GLU A 39 -17.58 -16.36 1.47
CA GLU A 39 -18.05 -15.59 0.32
C GLU A 39 -18.85 -14.35 0.75
N TYR A 40 -19.71 -14.45 1.77
CA TYR A 40 -20.42 -13.27 2.31
C TYR A 40 -19.48 -12.17 2.81
N TYR A 41 -18.29 -12.54 3.28
CA TYR A 41 -17.27 -11.61 3.76
C TYR A 41 -16.25 -11.23 2.68
N GLY A 42 -16.47 -11.63 1.41
CA GLY A 42 -15.63 -11.23 0.28
C GLY A 42 -14.26 -11.91 0.23
N TYR A 43 -14.01 -12.97 1.01
CA TYR A 43 -12.70 -13.65 1.06
C TYR A 43 -12.27 -14.28 -0.28
N ARG A 44 -13.13 -14.30 -1.30
CA ARG A 44 -12.86 -14.87 -2.63
C ARG A 44 -12.94 -13.86 -3.76
N ASP A 45 -13.27 -12.60 -3.47
CA ASP A 45 -13.40 -11.55 -4.48
C ASP A 45 -12.02 -11.16 -5.05
N GLU A 46 -10.93 -11.41 -4.30
CA GLU A 46 -9.56 -11.20 -4.78
C GLU A 46 -9.02 -12.40 -5.59
N ASP A 47 -9.61 -13.60 -5.45
CA ASP A 47 -9.10 -14.85 -6.04
C ASP A 47 -9.68 -15.17 -7.44
N ASP A 48 -10.76 -14.50 -7.86
CA ASP A 48 -11.43 -14.77 -9.13
C ASP A 48 -10.72 -14.16 -10.36
N GLY A 49 -9.75 -13.28 -10.12
CA GLY A 49 -8.97 -12.59 -11.14
C GLY A 49 -9.75 -11.55 -11.95
N ILE A 50 -10.99 -11.21 -11.56
CA ILE A 50 -11.82 -10.21 -12.23
C ILE A 50 -11.41 -8.79 -11.81
N LEU A 51 -11.01 -8.64 -10.55
CA LEU A 51 -10.65 -7.35 -9.97
C LEU A 51 -9.43 -6.72 -10.67
N GLU A 52 -8.39 -7.51 -10.90
CA GLU A 52 -7.10 -7.04 -11.45
C GLU A 52 -7.24 -6.36 -12.85
N PRO A 53 -7.93 -6.94 -13.85
CA PRO A 53 -8.17 -6.25 -15.13
C PRO A 53 -8.95 -4.94 -15.00
N LEU A 54 -9.95 -4.90 -14.11
CA LEU A 54 -10.78 -3.70 -13.90
C LEU A 54 -9.96 -2.58 -13.25
N GLU A 55 -9.11 -2.93 -12.29
CA GLU A 55 -8.18 -1.99 -11.65
C GLU A 55 -7.18 -1.42 -12.65
N GLN A 56 -6.57 -2.27 -13.49
CA GLN A 56 -5.64 -1.81 -14.53
C GLN A 56 -6.30 -0.86 -15.54
N GLU A 57 -7.54 -1.11 -15.94
CA GLU A 57 -8.28 -0.20 -16.81
C GLU A 57 -8.58 1.13 -16.12
N HIS A 58 -8.92 1.09 -14.84
CA HIS A 58 -9.21 2.29 -14.08
C HIS A 58 -7.93 3.11 -13.83
N GLU A 59 -6.84 2.46 -13.45
CA GLU A 59 -5.53 3.07 -13.23
C GLU A 59 -5.07 3.82 -14.48
N LYS A 60 -5.16 3.19 -15.66
CA LYS A 60 -4.83 3.85 -16.94
C LYS A 60 -5.61 5.14 -17.16
N LYS A 61 -6.90 5.17 -16.80
CA LYS A 61 -7.74 6.37 -16.93
C LYS A 61 -7.30 7.46 -15.95
N VAL A 62 -7.07 7.09 -14.69
CA VAL A 62 -6.63 8.03 -13.65
C VAL A 62 -5.27 8.62 -13.99
N ILE A 63 -4.32 7.79 -14.45
CA ILE A 63 -3.01 8.25 -14.92
C ILE A 63 -3.18 9.20 -16.10
N ALA A 64 -4.01 8.87 -17.09
CA ALA A 64 -4.24 9.74 -18.24
C ALA A 64 -4.82 11.10 -17.81
N GLU A 65 -5.82 11.11 -16.92
CA GLU A 65 -6.41 12.35 -16.39
C GLU A 65 -5.39 13.18 -15.61
N ALA A 66 -4.56 12.54 -14.77
CA ALA A 66 -3.51 13.20 -14.01
C ALA A 66 -2.44 13.80 -14.94
N VAL A 67 -2.04 13.06 -15.98
CA VAL A 67 -1.08 13.52 -16.98
C VAL A 67 -1.63 14.69 -17.79
N GLU A 68 -2.89 14.64 -18.21
CA GLU A 68 -3.50 15.76 -18.93
C GLU A 68 -3.64 17.00 -18.04
N LYS A 69 -4.04 16.82 -16.79
CA LYS A 69 -4.06 17.92 -15.81
C LYS A 69 -2.67 18.53 -15.63
N TRP A 70 -1.64 17.69 -15.46
CA TRP A 70 -0.25 18.13 -15.34
C TRP A 70 0.22 18.88 -16.59
N LYS A 71 -0.08 18.37 -17.79
CA LYS A 71 0.24 19.06 -19.06
C LYS A 71 -0.42 20.43 -19.16
N MET A 72 -1.71 20.51 -18.82
CA MET A 72 -2.46 21.77 -18.83
C MET A 72 -1.88 22.78 -17.83
N GLU A 73 -1.54 22.33 -16.63
CA GLU A 73 -0.90 23.15 -15.61
C GLU A 73 0.50 23.61 -16.05
N ARG A 74 1.28 22.71 -16.63
CA ARG A 74 2.60 22.99 -17.21
C ARG A 74 2.53 24.02 -18.33
N GLU A 75 1.58 23.87 -19.26
CA GLU A 75 1.37 24.81 -20.36
C GLU A 75 0.89 26.17 -19.84
N ALA A 76 -0.01 26.20 -18.85
CA ALA A 76 -0.45 27.44 -18.20
C ALA A 76 0.71 28.14 -17.46
N ARG A 77 1.57 27.38 -16.79
CA ARG A 77 2.77 27.87 -16.09
C ARG A 77 3.77 28.45 -17.09
N LEU A 78 4.01 27.75 -18.20
CA LEU A 78 4.87 28.21 -19.28
C LEU A 78 4.32 29.47 -19.97
N ALA A 79 3.00 29.53 -20.19
CA ALA A 79 2.32 30.71 -20.74
C ALA A 79 2.39 31.92 -19.78
N ARG A 80 2.51 31.67 -18.46
CA ARG A 80 2.75 32.70 -17.44
C ARG A 80 4.19 33.20 -17.42
N GLY A 81 5.10 32.55 -18.15
CA GLY A 81 6.51 32.91 -18.21
C GLY A 81 7.33 32.42 -17.01
N GLU A 82 6.81 31.46 -16.25
CA GLU A 82 7.61 30.73 -15.27
C GLU A 82 8.40 29.65 -16.03
N GLU A 83 9.63 30.00 -16.46
CA GLU A 83 10.60 28.99 -16.90
C GLU A 83 10.84 28.04 -15.72
N GLU A 84 10.54 26.75 -15.91
CA GLU A 84 11.13 25.75 -15.04
C GLU A 84 12.60 25.70 -15.41
N GLU A 85 13.42 26.41 -14.63
CA GLU A 85 14.77 25.91 -14.38
C GLU A 85 14.57 24.45 -13.95
N GLU A 86 15.19 23.53 -14.68
CA GLU A 86 15.37 22.16 -14.25
C GLU A 86 16.28 22.21 -13.01
N GLU A 87 15.72 22.70 -11.89
CA GLU A 87 16.37 22.60 -10.59
C GLU A 87 16.51 21.11 -10.35
N GLU A 88 17.75 20.61 -10.48
CA GLU A 88 18.11 19.27 -10.05
C GLU A 88 17.55 19.12 -8.63
N VAL A 89 16.50 18.31 -8.50
CA VAL A 89 15.82 18.09 -7.23
C VAL A 89 16.90 17.71 -6.24
N ASN A 90 17.13 18.58 -5.25
CA ASN A 90 18.20 18.39 -4.30
C ASN A 90 17.81 17.21 -3.40
N ILE A 91 18.25 16.02 -3.77
CA ILE A 91 18.00 14.76 -3.05
C ILE A 91 18.52 14.78 -1.59
N TYR A 92 19.35 15.76 -1.23
CA TYR A 92 19.85 15.98 0.12
C TYR A 92 19.08 17.06 0.89
N ALA A 93 18.05 17.67 0.29
CA ALA A 93 17.17 18.59 0.99
C ALA A 93 16.34 17.81 2.02
N VAL A 94 16.73 17.93 3.29
CA VAL A 94 15.90 17.50 4.41
C VAL A 94 14.75 18.50 4.51
N ASN A 95 13.57 18.12 4.03
CA ASN A 95 12.36 18.88 4.30
C ASN A 95 12.03 18.69 5.79
N ASP A 96 11.99 19.77 6.56
CA ASP A 96 11.60 19.76 7.99
C ASP A 96 10.17 19.19 8.21
N ASP A 97 9.34 19.15 7.16
CA ASP A 97 7.98 18.59 7.17
C ASP A 97 7.96 17.05 7.11
N GLU A 98 9.05 16.40 6.70
CA GLU A 98 9.23 14.93 6.76
C GLU A 98 10.06 14.51 7.99
N SER A 99 9.94 15.26 9.09
CA SER A 99 10.33 14.76 10.40
C SER A 99 9.41 13.61 10.76
N ASP A 100 9.82 12.41 10.34
CA ASP A 100 9.38 11.09 10.75
C ASP A 100 8.81 11.08 12.18
N GLU A 101 7.51 11.31 12.27
CA GLU A 101 6.75 11.24 13.52
C GLU A 101 6.46 9.78 13.90
N GLU A 102 7.14 8.80 13.27
CA GLU A 102 7.17 7.40 13.69
C GLU A 102 8.34 7.11 14.66
N GLY A 103 8.70 8.12 15.46
CA GLY A 103 9.89 8.15 16.30
C GLY A 103 9.63 8.27 17.81
N GLY A 104 8.49 7.83 18.33
CA GLY A 104 8.36 7.46 19.74
C GLY A 104 7.56 8.40 20.64
N LYS A 105 6.34 7.96 20.94
CA LYS A 105 5.70 8.18 22.26
C LYS A 105 4.65 7.11 22.60
N GLU A 106 4.99 5.84 22.41
CA GLU A 106 4.28 4.74 23.09
C GLU A 106 5.16 4.16 24.18
N LYS A 107 5.11 4.80 25.35
CA LYS A 107 5.46 4.18 26.62
C LYS A 107 4.27 4.37 27.55
N ASP A 108 3.34 3.43 27.51
CA ASP A 108 3.01 2.68 28.73
C ASP A 108 2.25 1.38 28.37
N GLY A 109 2.82 0.24 28.75
CA GLY A 109 2.08 -1.02 28.82
C GLY A 109 2.33 -2.06 27.72
N GLU A 110 3.53 -2.62 27.62
CA GLU A 110 3.70 -4.07 27.37
C GLU A 110 5.16 -4.50 27.65
N GLU A 111 5.41 -4.89 28.90
CA GLU A 111 6.64 -5.56 29.31
C GLU A 111 6.70 -6.95 28.65
N GLY A 112 7.58 -7.16 27.66
CA GLY A 112 7.94 -8.55 27.31
C GLY A 112 8.61 -8.87 25.98
N GLN A 113 8.66 -7.96 24.99
CA GLN A 113 9.31 -8.28 23.71
C GLN A 113 10.57 -7.43 23.52
N GLN A 114 11.74 -8.03 23.78
CA GLN A 114 13.02 -7.47 23.34
C GLN A 114 13.04 -7.47 21.82
N LYS A 115 12.74 -6.33 21.18
CA LYS A 115 12.94 -6.15 19.74
C LYS A 115 14.45 -6.26 19.47
N PHE A 116 14.86 -7.36 18.84
CA PHE A 116 16.24 -7.54 18.39
C PHE A 116 16.49 -6.62 17.19
N ILE A 117 17.17 -5.50 17.42
CA ILE A 117 17.64 -4.61 16.35
C ILE A 117 19.05 -5.05 15.99
N ALA A 118 19.21 -5.71 14.84
CA ALA A 118 20.52 -5.99 14.28
C ALA A 118 21.07 -4.72 13.63
N HIS A 119 21.96 -4.01 14.31
CA HIS A 119 22.62 -2.85 13.74
C HIS A 119 23.59 -3.30 12.65
N VAL A 120 23.16 -3.19 11.39
CA VAL A 120 24.05 -3.29 10.24
C VAL A 120 24.87 -2.00 10.18
N PRO A 121 26.20 -2.03 10.08
CA PRO A 121 27.01 -0.84 9.86
C PRO A 121 26.68 -0.24 8.50
N VAL A 122 25.95 0.87 8.48
CA VAL A 122 25.66 1.64 7.26
C VAL A 122 26.65 2.79 7.17
N PRO A 123 27.40 2.94 6.07
CA PRO A 123 28.29 4.08 5.87
C PRO A 123 27.55 5.41 5.97
N SER A 124 28.24 6.41 6.50
CA SER A 124 27.74 7.77 6.56
C SER A 124 27.63 8.38 5.15
N GLN A 125 26.79 9.40 5.02
CA GLN A 125 26.57 10.12 3.77
C GLN A 125 27.89 10.65 3.16
N GLN A 126 28.79 11.17 4.00
CA GLN A 126 30.10 11.68 3.58
C GLN A 126 30.99 10.57 3.00
N GLU A 127 31.01 9.40 3.63
CA GLU A 127 31.79 8.25 3.15
C GLU A 127 31.29 7.75 1.79
N ILE A 128 29.97 7.79 1.57
CA ILE A 128 29.35 7.43 0.30
C ILE A 128 29.75 8.43 -0.79
N GLU A 129 29.67 9.73 -0.51
CA GLU A 129 30.06 10.80 -1.44
C GLU A 129 31.54 10.69 -1.84
N GLU A 130 32.44 10.53 -0.87
CA GLU A 130 33.87 10.36 -1.13
C GLU A 130 34.15 9.12 -1.99
N ALA A 131 33.48 8.01 -1.70
CA ALA A 131 33.60 6.78 -2.48
C ALA A 131 33.11 6.96 -3.92
N LEU A 132 31.99 7.67 -4.13
CA LEU A 132 31.45 7.99 -5.45
C LEU A 132 32.40 8.89 -6.24
N VAL A 133 32.91 9.96 -5.63
CA VAL A 133 33.88 10.87 -6.26
C VAL A 133 35.15 10.11 -6.64
N ARG A 134 35.68 9.28 -5.74
CA ARG A 134 36.87 8.47 -6.01
C ARG A 134 36.65 7.52 -7.17
N ARG A 135 35.50 6.83 -7.21
CA ARG A 135 35.12 5.93 -8.31
C ARG A 135 35.05 6.66 -9.64
N LYS A 136 34.37 7.81 -9.69
CA LYS A 136 34.24 8.63 -10.92
C LYS A 136 35.60 9.15 -11.40
N LYS A 137 36.47 9.57 -10.48
CA LYS A 137 37.83 9.99 -10.81
C LYS A 137 38.64 8.85 -11.46
N MET A 138 38.57 7.64 -10.90
CA MET A 138 39.23 6.47 -11.49
C MET A 138 38.66 6.12 -12.87
N GLU A 139 37.33 6.16 -13.04
CA GLU A 139 36.67 5.89 -14.32
C GLU A 139 37.10 6.88 -15.41
N LEU A 140 37.19 8.17 -15.09
CA LEU A 140 37.68 9.20 -16.01
C LEU A 140 39.15 9.01 -16.35
N LEU A 141 40.00 8.69 -15.36
CA LEU A 141 41.41 8.38 -15.61
C LEU A 141 41.54 7.15 -16.52
N GLN A 142 40.76 6.10 -16.31
CA GLN A 142 40.78 4.92 -17.18
C GLN A 142 40.34 5.23 -18.62
N LYS A 143 39.34 6.10 -18.78
CA LYS A 143 38.80 6.47 -20.10
C LYS A 143 39.71 7.41 -20.89
N TYR A 144 40.39 8.32 -20.21
CA TYR A 144 41.06 9.45 -20.87
C TYR A 144 42.55 9.60 -20.59
N ALA A 145 43.11 8.88 -19.61
CA ALA A 145 44.55 8.93 -19.40
C ALA A 145 45.26 8.12 -20.50
N SER A 146 46.17 8.76 -21.22
CA SER A 146 47.12 8.05 -22.07
C SER A 146 48.09 7.26 -21.19
N GLU A 147 48.60 6.13 -21.69
CA GLU A 147 49.58 5.30 -20.96
C GLU A 147 50.80 6.12 -20.50
N THR A 148 51.20 7.12 -21.29
CA THR A 148 52.29 8.05 -20.97
C THR A 148 51.98 8.95 -19.79
N LEU A 149 50.75 9.44 -19.65
CA LEU A 149 50.34 10.31 -18.54
C LEU A 149 50.22 9.51 -17.24
N MET A 150 49.75 8.26 -17.33
CA MET A 150 49.70 7.35 -16.18
C MET A 150 51.11 7.06 -15.65
N ALA A 151 52.05 6.70 -16.53
CA ALA A 151 53.44 6.43 -16.15
C ALA A 151 54.11 7.65 -15.48
N GLN A 152 53.93 8.85 -16.04
CA GLN A 152 54.45 10.08 -15.43
C GLN A 152 53.82 10.38 -14.07
N SER A 153 52.52 10.10 -13.91
CA SER A 153 51.84 10.29 -12.63
C SER A 153 52.34 9.32 -11.55
N GLU A 154 52.63 8.07 -11.93
CA GLU A 154 53.19 7.06 -11.04
C GLU A 154 54.62 7.43 -10.62
N GLU A 155 55.48 7.81 -11.56
CA GLU A 155 56.82 8.32 -11.28
C GLU A 155 56.78 9.52 -10.33
N ALA A 156 55.93 10.52 -10.60
CA ALA A 156 55.76 11.68 -9.73
C ALA A 156 55.28 11.29 -8.32
N LYS A 157 54.40 10.30 -8.21
CA LYS A 157 53.90 9.80 -6.93
C LYS A 157 55.02 9.13 -6.11
N THR A 158 55.83 8.30 -6.77
CA THR A 158 57.01 7.67 -6.12
C THR A 158 58.02 8.70 -5.63
N LEU A 159 58.24 9.80 -6.39
CA LEU A 159 59.11 10.89 -5.98
C LEU A 159 58.56 11.67 -4.78
N LEU A 160 57.23 11.78 -4.66
CA LEU A 160 56.59 12.42 -3.51
C LEU A 160 56.50 11.51 -2.26
N GLY A 161 56.86 10.23 -2.38
CA GLY A 161 56.76 9.26 -1.28
C GLY A 161 55.32 8.90 -0.88
N LEU A 162 54.36 9.04 -1.81
CA LEU A 162 52.94 8.69 -1.66
C LEU A 162 52.61 7.33 -2.31
#